data_AF-A0AAV5IS82-F1
#
_entry.id   AF-A0AAV5IS82-F1
#
_cell.length_a   1.000
_cell.length_b   1.000
_cell.length_c   1.000
_cell.angle_alpha   90.00
_cell.angle_beta   90.00
_cell.angle_gamma   90.00
#
_symmetry.space_group_name_H-M   'P 1'
#
loop_
_entity.id
_entity.type
_entity.pdbx_description
1 polymer ?
#
loop_
_entity_poly.entity_id
_entity_poly.type
_entity_poly.pdbx_seq_one_letter_code
_entity_poly.pdbx_strand_id
1 'polypeptide(L)'
;MVFPAFLVSAAFLLFSPFVTCPSHGVIQDVLATICSQTQNQEYCIGLLQSDLRTSSADIPLLSLISLELAIHQADENYQAFVQYKKNSTQKGLSDSFGNSATFYQDMKDKLQADHQLSK
;
A
#
# COMPACT_ATOMS: atom_id res chain seq x y z
N MET A 1 33.26 -13.81 58.03
CA MET A 1 33.55 -13.13 56.75
C MET A 1 33.53 -14.17 55.64
N VAL A 2 32.66 -13.93 54.65
CA VAL A 2 32.61 -14.43 53.25
C VAL A 2 32.27 -15.91 52.98
N PHE A 3 31.09 -16.11 52.38
CA PHE A 3 30.64 -17.28 51.59
C PHE A 3 31.19 -17.22 50.16
N PRO A 4 31.36 -18.36 49.47
CA PRO A 4 30.50 -18.64 48.30
C PRO A 4 30.08 -20.13 48.26
N ALA A 5 28.82 -20.54 48.08
CA ALA A 5 27.80 -20.21 47.07
C ALA A 5 28.21 -20.56 45.64
N PHE A 6 28.03 -21.82 45.21
CA PHE A 6 27.69 -22.21 43.82
C PHE A 6 27.18 -23.66 43.77
N LEU A 7 25.92 -23.87 44.11
CA LEU A 7 25.18 -25.10 43.81
C LEU A 7 23.70 -24.76 43.63
N VAL A 8 23.27 -24.30 42.45
CA VAL A 8 21.87 -24.41 41.97
C VAL A 8 21.92 -24.37 40.43
N SER A 9 21.92 -25.54 39.79
CA SER A 9 20.74 -26.14 39.16
C SER A 9 20.43 -25.54 37.78
N ALA A 10 20.90 -26.24 36.75
CA ALA A 10 20.47 -26.10 35.37
C ALA A 10 19.02 -26.60 35.26
N ALA A 11 18.07 -25.78 35.71
CA ALA A 11 16.66 -26.05 35.58
C ALA A 11 16.07 -25.12 34.51
N PHE A 12 15.85 -25.71 33.34
CA PHE A 12 14.59 -25.54 32.63
C PHE A 12 14.15 -24.09 32.35
N LEU A 13 14.81 -23.48 31.36
CA LEU A 13 14.18 -22.47 30.50
C LEU A 13 13.04 -23.14 29.70
N LEU A 14 11.93 -23.45 30.38
CA LEU A 14 10.73 -23.98 29.77
C LEU A 14 10.00 -22.85 29.06
N PHE A 15 10.11 -22.87 27.73
CA PHE A 15 9.05 -22.59 26.77
C PHE A 15 8.07 -21.49 27.19
N SER A 16 8.44 -20.23 26.94
CA SER A 16 7.41 -19.26 26.57
C SER A 16 6.89 -19.68 25.20
N PRO A 17 5.62 -20.09 25.02
CA PRO A 17 5.07 -20.19 23.70
C PRO A 17 4.83 -18.73 23.28
N PHE A 18 5.86 -18.11 22.70
CA PHE A 18 5.59 -17.12 21.69
C PHE A 18 4.85 -17.87 20.58
N VAL A 19 3.53 -17.97 20.72
CA VAL A 19 2.61 -18.19 19.62
C VAL A 19 2.68 -16.90 18.80
N THR A 20 3.82 -16.67 18.15
CA THR A 20 3.81 -15.94 16.90
C THR A 20 3.08 -16.86 15.95
N CYS A 21 1.76 -16.74 15.88
CA CYS A 21 1.09 -17.09 14.63
C CYS A 21 1.89 -16.36 13.56
N PRO A 22 2.54 -17.06 12.61
CA PRO A 22 2.95 -16.37 11.41
C PRO A 22 1.62 -15.91 10.81
N SER A 23 1.30 -14.63 10.95
CA SER A 23 0.40 -13.99 10.02
C SER A 23 1.09 -14.25 8.69
N HIS A 24 0.55 -15.18 7.91
CA HIS A 24 0.99 -15.42 6.56
C HIS A 24 0.53 -14.17 5.80
N GLY A 25 1.29 -13.07 5.92
CA GLY A 25 1.14 -11.92 5.04
C GLY A 25 1.16 -12.43 3.61
N VAL A 26 0.53 -11.70 2.69
CA VAL A 26 0.47 -12.03 1.26
C VAL A 26 1.83 -12.55 0.82
N ILE A 27 1.90 -13.89 0.70
CA ILE A 27 3.11 -14.59 0.26
C ILE A 27 3.41 -14.05 -1.14
N GLN A 28 4.69 -13.92 -1.49
CA GLN A 28 5.12 -13.42 -2.80
C GLN A 28 4.34 -14.06 -3.97
N ASP A 29 3.89 -15.32 -3.81
CA ASP A 29 3.05 -16.06 -4.74
C ASP A 29 1.63 -15.49 -4.92
N VAL A 30 1.00 -15.01 -3.83
CA VAL A 30 -0.31 -14.36 -3.87
C VAL A 30 -0.20 -13.01 -4.60
N LEU A 31 0.85 -12.23 -4.31
CA LEU A 31 1.12 -10.98 -5.02
C LEU A 31 1.36 -11.22 -6.51
N ALA A 32 2.16 -12.24 -6.86
CA ALA A 32 2.39 -12.62 -8.25
C ALA A 32 1.09 -13.04 -8.95
N THR A 33 0.23 -13.80 -8.27
CA THR A 33 -1.07 -14.24 -8.80
C THR A 33 -1.99 -13.05 -9.09
N ILE A 34 -2.07 -12.08 -8.17
CA ILE A 34 -2.87 -10.86 -8.38
C ILE A 34 -2.28 -10.03 -9.52
N CYS A 35 -0.97 -9.75 -9.49
CA CYS A 35 -0.33 -8.88 -10.46
C CYS A 35 -0.25 -9.47 -11.88
N SER A 36 -0.22 -10.79 -12.03
CA SER A 36 -0.30 -11.45 -13.34
C SER A 36 -1.61 -11.21 -14.10
N GLN A 37 -2.67 -10.76 -13.41
CA GLN A 37 -3.95 -10.40 -14.02
C GLN A 37 -3.98 -8.94 -14.50
N THR A 38 -2.93 -8.17 -14.24
CA THR A 38 -2.84 -6.77 -14.65
C THR A 38 -2.15 -6.63 -16.00
N GLN A 39 -2.31 -5.48 -16.64
CA GLN A 39 -1.64 -5.17 -17.92
C GLN A 39 -0.11 -5.11 -17.78
N ASN A 40 0.40 -4.85 -16.59
CA ASN A 40 1.83 -4.77 -16.31
C ASN A 40 2.14 -5.35 -14.93
N GLN A 41 2.51 -6.62 -14.93
CA GLN A 41 2.81 -7.38 -13.71
C GLN A 41 3.98 -6.78 -12.93
N GLU A 42 5.07 -6.39 -13.59
CA GLU A 42 6.25 -5.83 -12.92
C GLU A 42 5.91 -4.52 -12.22
N TYR A 43 5.17 -3.64 -12.91
CA TYR A 43 4.70 -2.39 -12.33
C TYR A 43 3.77 -2.63 -11.14
N CYS A 44 2.83 -3.57 -11.24
CA CYS A 44 1.93 -3.92 -10.13
C CYS A 44 2.71 -4.39 -8.89
N ILE A 45 3.69 -5.28 -9.08
CA ILE A 45 4.52 -5.79 -7.99
C ILE A 45 5.29 -4.63 -7.34
N GLY A 46 5.98 -3.83 -8.16
CA GLY A 46 6.76 -2.69 -7.66
C GLY A 46 5.89 -1.65 -6.94
N LEU A 47 4.70 -1.37 -7.47
CA LEU A 47 3.75 -0.44 -6.88
C LEU A 47 3.26 -0.94 -5.52
N LEU A 48 2.83 -2.20 -5.41
CA LEU A 48 2.35 -2.74 -4.13
C LEU A 48 3.47 -2.89 -3.11
N GLN A 49 4.68 -3.28 -3.54
CA GLN A 49 5.85 -3.36 -2.66
C GLN A 49 6.38 -1.99 -2.20
N SER A 50 5.95 -0.90 -2.83
CA SER A 50 6.29 0.45 -2.35
C SER A 50 5.64 0.77 -0.99
N ASP A 51 4.56 0.08 -0.63
CA ASP A 51 3.93 0.18 0.69
C ASP A 51 4.43 -0.95 1.61
N LEU A 52 5.03 -0.57 2.74
CA LEU A 52 5.59 -1.52 3.71
C LEU A 52 4.54 -2.46 4.31
N ARG A 53 3.27 -2.05 4.37
CA ARG A 53 2.16 -2.85 4.91
C ARG A 53 1.83 -4.05 4.02
N THR A 54 2.18 -4.00 2.74
CA THR A 54 1.94 -5.11 1.79
C THR A 54 2.55 -6.42 2.25
N SER A 55 3.71 -6.37 2.93
CA SER A 55 4.43 -7.56 3.41
C SER A 55 3.65 -8.37 4.47
N SER A 56 2.75 -7.73 5.21
CA SER A 56 1.94 -8.36 6.26
C SER A 56 0.43 -8.33 5.95
N ALA A 57 0.04 -7.76 4.81
CA ALA A 57 -1.37 -7.60 4.45
C ALA A 57 -2.04 -8.95 4.19
N ASP A 58 -3.30 -9.07 4.59
CA ASP A 58 -4.23 -10.03 4.01
C ASP A 58 -4.87 -9.43 2.75
N ILE A 59 -5.72 -10.20 2.05
CA ILE A 59 -6.35 -9.74 0.81
C ILE A 59 -7.20 -8.46 1.02
N PRO A 60 -8.05 -8.36 2.07
CA PRO A 60 -8.76 -7.12 2.36
C PRO A 60 -7.85 -5.91 2.58
N LEU A 61 -6.80 -6.03 3.40
CA LEU A 61 -5.85 -4.95 3.62
C LEU A 61 -5.09 -4.59 2.32
N LEU A 62 -4.74 -5.58 1.49
CA LEU A 62 -4.10 -5.34 0.20
C LEU A 62 -5.01 -4.57 -0.78
N SER A 63 -6.32 -4.82 -0.73
CA SER A 63 -7.31 -4.04 -1.48
C SER A 63 -7.36 -2.58 -1.02
N LEU A 64 -7.34 -2.34 0.29
CA LEU A 64 -7.28 -0.99 0.86
C LEU A 64 -6.00 -0.25 0.47
N ILE A 65 -4.85 -0.92 0.57
CA ILE A 65 -3.55 -0.38 0.13
C ILE A 65 -3.62 -0.01 -1.36
N SER A 66 -4.20 -0.88 -2.20
CA SER A 66 -4.34 -0.64 -3.64
C SER A 66 -5.20 0.60 -3.93
N LEU A 67 -6.32 0.77 -3.22
CA LEU A 67 -7.16 1.96 -3.33
C LEU A 67 -6.41 3.23 -2.87
N GLU A 68 -5.68 3.17 -1.77
CA GLU A 68 -4.89 4.29 -1.26
C GLU A 68 -3.81 4.74 -2.24
N LEU A 69 -3.09 3.79 -2.85
CA LEU A 69 -2.10 4.07 -3.89
C LEU A 69 -2.74 4.70 -5.14
N ALA A 70 -3.91 4.19 -5.55
CA ALA A 70 -4.64 4.76 -6.68
C ALA A 70 -5.15 6.19 -6.40
N ILE A 71 -5.68 6.44 -5.19
CA ILE A 71 -6.10 7.78 -4.74
C ILE A 71 -4.92 8.74 -4.77
N HIS A 72 -3.77 8.31 -4.23
CA HIS A 72 -2.56 9.12 -4.22
C HIS A 72 -2.12 9.51 -5.64
N GLN A 73 -2.02 8.54 -6.55
CA GLN A 73 -1.62 8.81 -7.93
C GLN A 73 -2.64 9.69 -8.67
N ALA A 74 -3.93 9.50 -8.43
CA ALA A 74 -4.99 10.34 -9.00
C ALA A 74 -4.90 11.78 -8.50
N ASP A 75 -4.58 12.00 -7.22
CA ASP A 75 -4.39 13.35 -6.67
C ASP A 75 -3.14 14.03 -7.27
N GLU A 76 -2.01 13.33 -7.35
CA GLU A 76 -0.80 13.86 -8.01
C GLU A 76 -1.08 14.29 -9.46
N ASN A 77 -1.79 13.45 -10.22
CA ASN A 77 -2.16 13.76 -11.60
C ASN A 77 -3.13 14.94 -11.68
N TYR A 78 -4.14 15.00 -10.79
CA TYR A 78 -5.04 16.14 -10.68
C TYR A 78 -4.26 17.44 -10.48
N GLN A 79 -3.35 17.48 -9.50
CA GLN A 79 -2.53 18.66 -9.23
C GLN A 79 -1.67 19.03 -10.44
N ALA A 80 -1.02 18.05 -11.07
CA ALA A 80 -0.19 18.28 -12.25
C ALA A 80 -1.00 18.91 -13.39
N PHE A 81 -2.18 18.37 -13.72
CA PHE A 81 -3.03 18.91 -14.79
C PHE A 81 -3.62 20.29 -14.45
N VAL A 82 -3.92 20.56 -13.18
CA VAL A 82 -4.28 21.92 -12.74
C VAL A 82 -3.14 22.90 -12.98
N GLN A 83 -1.89 22.52 -12.70
CA GLN A 83 -0.73 23.38 -12.97
C GLN A 83 -0.48 23.54 -14.47
N TYR A 84 -0.57 22.47 -15.26
CA TYR A 84 -0.41 22.54 -16.71
C TYR A 84 -1.46 23.44 -17.36
N LYS A 85 -2.72 23.37 -16.90
CA LYS A 85 -3.78 24.28 -17.34
C LYS A 85 -3.42 25.74 -17.08
N LYS A 86 -2.95 26.07 -15.86
CA LYS A 86 -2.56 27.43 -15.45
C LYS A 86 -1.38 27.97 -16.24
N ASN A 87 -0.42 27.11 -16.55
CA ASN A 87 0.83 27.48 -17.23
C ASN A 87 0.70 27.51 -18.76
N SER A 88 -0.36 26.94 -19.32
CA SER A 88 -0.57 26.90 -20.77
C SER A 88 -1.03 28.25 -21.31
N THR A 89 -0.33 28.74 -22.33
CA THR A 89 -0.73 29.93 -23.11
C THR A 89 -1.64 29.58 -24.29
N GLN A 90 -1.69 28.31 -24.68
CA GLN A 90 -2.52 27.82 -25.78
C GLN A 90 -3.89 27.41 -25.25
N LYS A 91 -4.96 28.07 -25.73
CA LYS A 91 -6.33 27.82 -25.26
C LYS A 91 -6.73 26.35 -25.38
N GLY A 92 -6.54 25.73 -26.55
CA GLY A 92 -6.93 24.33 -26.77
C GLY A 92 -6.22 23.36 -25.82
N LEU A 93 -4.94 23.62 -25.51
CA LEU A 93 -4.18 22.81 -24.57
C LEU A 93 -4.61 23.05 -23.11
N SER A 94 -4.89 24.30 -22.75
CA SER A 94 -5.43 24.66 -21.43
C SER A 94 -6.80 23.99 -21.18
N ASP A 95 -7.66 23.98 -22.21
CA ASP A 95 -8.97 23.32 -22.17
C ASP A 95 -8.80 21.79 -21.98
N SER A 96 -7.91 21.15 -22.75
CA SER A 96 -7.61 19.72 -22.60
C SER A 96 -7.08 19.38 -21.21
N PHE A 97 -6.16 20.17 -20.65
CA PHE A 97 -5.68 19.95 -19.28
C PHE A 97 -6.78 20.16 -18.23
N GLY A 98 -7.70 21.09 -18.46
CA GLY A 98 -8.88 21.25 -17.61
C GLY A 98 -9.80 20.04 -17.62
N ASN A 99 -9.99 19.41 -18.78
CA ASN A 99 -10.76 18.18 -18.89
C ASN A 99 -10.06 17.02 -18.15
N SER A 100 -8.74 16.88 -18.32
CA SER A 100 -7.96 15.88 -17.58
C SER A 100 -8.02 16.09 -16.07
N ALA A 101 -7.89 17.33 -15.60
CA ALA A 101 -8.03 17.64 -14.18
C ALA A 101 -9.43 17.26 -13.65
N THR A 102 -10.49 17.57 -14.41
CA THR A 102 -11.86 17.19 -14.03
C THR A 102 -12.01 15.67 -13.95
N PHE A 103 -11.44 14.94 -14.90
CA PHE A 103 -11.45 13.48 -14.90
C PHE A 103 -10.74 12.88 -13.68
N TYR A 104 -9.55 13.36 -13.34
CA TYR A 104 -8.81 12.87 -12.16
C TYR A 104 -9.49 13.25 -10.84
N GLN A 105 -10.17 14.40 -10.79
CA GLN A 105 -10.99 14.77 -9.63
C GLN A 105 -12.15 13.79 -9.44
N ASP A 106 -12.90 13.48 -10.50
CA ASP A 106 -13.99 12.48 -10.46
C ASP A 106 -13.48 11.08 -10.09
N MET A 107 -12.33 10.67 -10.64
CA MET A 107 -11.66 9.41 -10.28
C MET A 107 -11.32 9.36 -8.79
N LYS A 108 -10.73 10.42 -8.24
CA LYS A 108 -10.40 10.51 -6.82
C LYS A 108 -11.65 10.38 -5.95
N ASP A 109 -12.72 11.09 -6.30
CA ASP A 109 -13.98 11.07 -5.54
C ASP A 109 -14.60 9.66 -5.50
N LYS A 110 -14.56 8.94 -6.63
CA LYS A 110 -15.03 7.55 -6.73
C LYS A 110 -14.16 6.58 -5.93
N LEU A 111 -12.83 6.67 -6.08
CA LEU A 111 -11.91 5.83 -5.31
C LEU A 111 -12.03 6.07 -3.81
N GLN A 112 -12.26 7.32 -3.39
CA GLN A 112 -12.52 7.65 -2.00
C GLN A 112 -13.82 7.03 -1.50
N ALA A 113 -14.88 7.05 -2.31
CA ALA A 113 -16.13 6.36 -1.96
C ALA A 113 -15.91 4.85 -1.78
N ASP A 114 -15.21 4.21 -2.72
CA ASP A 114 -14.89 2.78 -2.66
C ASP A 114 -14.01 2.45 -1.43
N HIS A 115 -13.08 3.33 -1.07
CA HIS A 115 -12.26 3.20 0.14
C HIS A 115 -13.10 3.24 1.41
N GLN A 116 -14.09 4.13 1.51
CA GLN A 116 -14.97 4.17 2.68
C GLN A 116 -15.87 2.93 2.78
N LEU A 117 -16.29 2.37 1.64
CA LEU A 117 -17.09 1.13 1.61
C LEU A 117 -16.28 -0.11 1.99
N SER A 118 -14.94 -0.03 1.91
CA SER A 118 -14.03 -1.14 2.16
C SER A 118 -13.46 -1.16 3.59
N LYS A 119 -13.81 -0.17 4.42
CA LYS A 119 -13.46 -0.10 5.86
C LYS A 119 -14.50 -0.81 6.72
#